data_AF-A0A534V118-F1
#
_entry.id   AF-A0A534V118-F1
#
_cell.length_a   1.000
_cell.length_b   1.000
_cell.length_c   1.000
_cell.angle_alpha   90.00
_cell.angle_beta   90.00
_cell.angle_gamma   90.00
#
_symmetry.space_group_name_H-M   'P 1'
#
loop_
_entity.id
_entity.type
_entity.pdbx_description
1 polymer ?
#
loop_
_entity_poly.entity_id
_entity_poly.type
_entity_poly.pdbx_seq_one_letter_code
_entity_poly.pdbx_strand_id
1 'polypeptide(L)'
;MSKFFEALERAEREQALRTQASSPGTTNGPSASPRIEPPVVQATAPANELAVDRSNRVEALLVSLLDPASFEAEQYRVLRHVVETLRKGANLQVVAVTSPGIGDGKTTTAINLAGALAQSASARVLLVDMDLRRPA
;
A
#
# COMPACT_ATOMS: atom_id res chain seq x y z
N MET A 1 -32.90 -1.12 -32.45
CA MET A 1 -31.49 -0.77 -32.19
C MET A 1 -31.34 -0.42 -30.71
N SER A 2 -30.21 -0.75 -30.08
CA SER A 2 -30.05 -0.77 -28.61
C SER A 2 -29.92 0.65 -28.01
N LYS A 3 -30.62 0.91 -26.88
CA LYS A 3 -30.58 2.17 -26.12
C LYS A 3 -29.18 2.58 -25.66
N PHE A 4 -28.26 1.63 -25.55
CA PHE A 4 -26.85 1.89 -25.25
C PHE A 4 -26.14 2.69 -26.36
N PHE A 5 -26.53 2.48 -27.61
CA PHE A 5 -25.91 3.16 -28.74
C PHE A 5 -26.35 4.63 -28.82
N GLU A 6 -27.63 4.91 -28.51
CA GLU A 6 -28.14 6.29 -28.42
C GLU A 6 -27.49 7.09 -27.28
N ALA A 7 -27.18 6.43 -26.16
CA ALA A 7 -26.51 7.09 -25.04
C ALA A 7 -25.06 7.48 -25.36
N LEU A 8 -24.34 6.65 -26.13
CA LEU A 8 -22.95 6.91 -26.52
C LEU A 8 -22.86 8.06 -27.53
N GLU A 9 -23.72 8.08 -28.56
CA GLU A 9 -23.75 9.18 -29.54
C GLU A 9 -24.10 10.54 -28.90
N ARG A 10 -24.96 10.53 -27.87
CA ARG A 10 -25.35 11.76 -27.16
C ARG A 10 -24.19 12.34 -26.35
N ALA A 11 -23.38 11.48 -25.73
CA ALA A 11 -22.21 11.90 -24.96
C ALA A 11 -21.10 12.48 -25.86
N GLU A 12 -20.87 11.88 -27.03
CA GLU A 12 -19.86 12.37 -27.99
C GLU A 12 -20.24 13.74 -28.57
N ARG A 13 -21.54 13.97 -28.86
CA ARG A 13 -22.02 15.28 -29.34
C ARG A 13 -21.86 16.38 -28.28
N GLU A 14 -22.06 16.08 -27.01
CA GLU A 14 -21.84 17.05 -25.92
C GLU A 14 -20.36 17.43 -25.75
N GLN A 15 -19.44 16.48 -25.94
CA GLN A 15 -18.00 16.75 -25.88
C GLN A 15 -17.50 17.57 -27.07
N ALA A 16 -18.05 17.34 -28.26
CA ALA A 16 -17.75 18.14 -29.45
C ALA A 16 -18.20 19.59 -29.31
N LEU A 17 -19.36 19.82 -28.66
CA LEU A 17 -19.89 21.17 -28.39
C LEU A 17 -19.07 21.94 -27.34
N ARG A 18 -18.54 21.26 -26.30
CA ARG A 18 -17.65 21.88 -25.31
C ARG A 18 -16.30 22.29 -25.88
N THR A 19 -15.78 21.53 -26.84
CA THR A 19 -14.45 21.80 -27.43
C THR A 19 -14.47 23.03 -28.36
N GLN A 20 -15.61 23.38 -28.94
CA GLN A 20 -15.75 24.54 -29.83
C GLN A 20 -16.05 25.88 -29.11
N ALA A 21 -16.38 25.85 -27.81
CA ALA A 21 -16.71 27.06 -27.05
C ALA A 21 -15.49 27.76 -26.42
N SER A 22 -14.27 27.32 -26.71
CA SER A 22 -13.05 27.87 -26.12
C SER A 22 -11.98 28.17 -27.17
N SER A 23 -11.89 29.44 -27.59
CA SER A 23 -10.67 30.20 -27.99
C SER A 23 -11.05 31.63 -28.46
N PRO A 24 -10.13 32.60 -28.58
CA PRO A 24 -9.28 33.21 -27.54
C PRO A 24 -9.38 34.76 -27.53
N GLY A 25 -9.14 35.44 -26.40
CA GLY A 25 -9.21 36.91 -26.33
C GLY A 25 -8.22 37.54 -25.34
N THR A 26 -7.22 38.22 -25.90
CA THR A 26 -6.16 38.99 -25.22
C THR A 26 -6.68 40.37 -24.75
N THR A 27 -6.24 40.86 -23.59
CA THR A 27 -5.77 42.26 -23.35
C THR A 27 -5.21 42.43 -21.94
N ASN A 28 -4.03 43.07 -21.87
CA ASN A 28 -3.21 43.31 -20.68
C ASN A 28 -3.58 44.62 -19.96
N GLY A 29 -3.45 44.63 -18.63
CA GLY A 29 -3.33 45.81 -17.77
C GLY A 29 -2.56 45.46 -16.48
N PRO A 30 -1.73 46.34 -15.91
CA PRO A 30 -0.71 45.94 -14.94
C PRO A 30 -1.31 45.84 -13.53
N SER A 31 -1.52 44.60 -13.06
CA SER A 31 -1.75 44.32 -11.65
C SER A 31 -0.50 43.62 -11.11
N ALA A 32 0.30 44.34 -10.33
CA ALA A 32 1.44 43.78 -9.62
C ALA A 32 0.93 42.82 -8.54
N SER A 33 0.83 41.54 -8.89
CA SER A 33 0.55 40.48 -7.92
C SER A 33 1.72 40.36 -6.93
N PRO A 34 1.44 40.23 -5.63
CA PRO A 34 2.48 40.19 -4.60
C PRO A 34 3.32 38.92 -4.81
N ARG A 35 4.64 39.09 -4.68
CA ARG A 35 5.59 37.99 -4.67
C ARG A 35 5.26 37.07 -3.48
N ILE A 36 4.63 35.92 -3.75
CA ILE A 36 4.50 34.86 -2.76
C ILE A 36 5.90 34.27 -2.59
N GLU A 37 6.60 34.66 -1.53
CA GLU A 37 7.81 33.97 -1.12
C GLU A 37 7.41 32.53 -0.73
N PRO A 38 8.15 31.50 -1.19
CA PRO A 38 7.87 30.13 -0.77
C PRO A 38 7.93 30.08 0.75
N PRO A 39 7.06 29.29 1.42
CA PRO A 39 7.09 29.18 2.85
C PRO A 39 8.48 28.67 3.23
N VAL A 40 9.21 29.48 4.00
CA VAL A 40 10.41 29.01 4.69
C VAL A 40 9.93 27.89 5.60
N VAL A 41 10.17 26.65 5.20
CA VAL A 41 10.00 25.49 6.07
C VAL A 41 11.04 25.67 7.17
N GLN A 42 10.64 26.31 8.26
CA GLN A 42 11.39 26.28 9.50
C GLN A 42 11.41 24.83 9.95
N ALA A 43 12.54 24.16 9.69
CA ALA A 43 12.89 22.90 10.31
C ALA A 43 13.03 23.11 11.82
N THR A 44 11.90 23.21 12.50
CA THR A 44 11.81 22.97 13.94
C THR A 44 11.65 21.47 14.09
N ALA A 45 12.75 20.74 13.91
CA ALA A 45 12.84 19.40 14.46
C ALA A 45 13.02 19.56 15.98
N PRO A 46 12.04 19.23 16.84
CA PRO A 46 12.37 19.00 18.23
C PRO A 46 13.22 17.74 18.27
N ALA A 47 14.39 17.85 18.89
CA ALA A 47 15.35 16.78 19.14
C ALA A 47 14.81 15.72 20.12
N ASN A 48 13.71 15.06 19.77
CA ASN A 48 13.10 13.97 20.55
C ASN A 48 12.71 12.76 19.69
N GLU A 49 13.40 12.55 18.57
CA GLU A 49 13.13 11.47 17.60
C GLU A 49 13.75 10.11 17.99
N LEU A 50 14.49 10.05 19.09
CA LEU A 50 15.29 8.87 19.47
C LEU A 50 14.54 7.85 20.34
N ALA A 51 13.27 8.10 20.64
CA ALA A 51 12.42 7.19 21.42
C ALA A 51 11.01 7.08 20.83
N VAL A 52 10.88 6.85 19.52
CA VAL A 52 9.67 6.19 19.00
C VAL A 52 9.65 4.83 19.67
N ASP A 53 8.73 4.66 20.63
CA ASP A 53 8.56 3.44 21.43
C ASP A 53 8.68 2.21 20.55
N ARG A 54 9.61 1.31 20.90
CA ARG A 54 9.90 0.11 20.12
C ARG A 54 8.62 -0.72 19.97
N SER A 55 7.74 -0.69 20.96
CA SER A 55 6.42 -1.34 20.93
C SER A 55 5.56 -0.80 19.79
N ASN A 56 5.42 0.53 19.68
CA ASN A 56 4.67 1.17 18.58
C ASN A 56 5.25 0.83 17.20
N ARG A 57 6.58 0.65 17.10
CA ARG A 57 7.22 0.24 15.84
C ARG A 57 6.91 -1.21 15.47
N VAL A 58 6.86 -2.11 16.44
CA VAL A 58 6.49 -3.52 16.20
C VAL A 58 5.02 -3.59 15.78
N GLU A 59 4.14 -2.87 16.48
CA GLU A 59 2.71 -2.81 16.14
C GLU A 59 2.50 -2.29 14.70
N ALA A 60 3.19 -1.22 14.31
CA ALA A 60 3.11 -0.70 12.95
C ALA A 60 3.57 -1.71 11.87
N LEU A 61 4.38 -2.70 12.21
CA LEU A 61 4.90 -3.70 11.28
C LEU A 61 4.02 -4.95 11.19
N LEU A 62 3.19 -5.25 12.19
CA LEU A 62 2.35 -6.46 12.25
C LEU A 62 0.96 -6.25 11.63
N VAL A 63 0.94 -5.65 10.44
CA VAL A 63 -0.27 -5.21 9.72
C VAL A 63 -1.27 -6.34 9.49
N SER A 64 -0.84 -7.57 9.21
CA SER A 64 -1.75 -8.70 8.95
C SER A 64 -2.49 -9.19 10.20
N LEU A 65 -2.03 -8.79 11.39
CA LEU A 65 -2.65 -9.11 12.68
C LEU A 65 -3.43 -7.94 13.25
N LEU A 66 -2.89 -6.72 13.12
CA LEU A 66 -3.41 -5.53 13.80
C LEU A 66 -4.29 -4.64 12.91
N ASP A 67 -4.02 -4.59 11.60
CA ASP A 67 -4.88 -3.90 10.64
C ASP A 67 -5.02 -4.70 9.32
N PRO A 68 -5.76 -5.82 9.33
CA PRO A 68 -5.87 -6.70 8.17
C PRO A 68 -6.53 -6.08 6.92
N ALA A 69 -7.18 -4.93 7.09
CA ALA A 69 -7.84 -4.19 6.01
C ALA A 69 -6.94 -3.11 5.39
N SER A 70 -5.72 -2.92 5.93
CA SER A 70 -4.77 -1.92 5.44
C SER A 70 -4.25 -2.24 4.04
N PHE A 71 -3.72 -1.22 3.37
CA PHE A 71 -3.09 -1.37 2.06
C PHE A 71 -1.84 -2.27 2.11
N GLU A 72 -1.07 -2.16 3.19
CA GLU A 72 0.13 -2.97 3.46
C GLU A 72 -0.25 -4.43 3.69
N ALA A 73 -1.35 -4.70 4.41
CA ALA A 73 -1.86 -6.05 4.64
C ALA A 73 -2.28 -6.75 3.34
N GLU A 74 -2.71 -6.00 2.30
CA GLU A 74 -3.03 -6.57 1.00
C GLU A 74 -1.83 -7.28 0.35
N GLN A 75 -0.61 -6.78 0.56
CA GLN A 75 0.61 -7.41 0.04
C GLN A 75 0.80 -8.82 0.62
N TYR A 76 0.49 -8.99 1.92
CA TYR A 76 0.54 -10.29 2.57
C TYR A 76 -0.66 -11.19 2.19
N ARG A 77 -1.83 -10.62 1.85
CA ARG A 77 -2.96 -11.37 1.26
C ARG A 77 -2.60 -11.95 -0.10
N VAL A 78 -1.91 -11.18 -0.95
CA VAL A 78 -1.40 -11.67 -2.24
C VAL A 78 -0.39 -12.79 -2.01
N LEU A 79 0.58 -12.60 -1.10
CA LEU A 79 1.57 -13.62 -0.77
C LEU A 79 0.92 -14.91 -0.25
N ARG A 80 -0.07 -14.79 0.65
CA ARG A 80 -0.89 -15.91 1.11
C ARG A 80 -1.52 -16.65 -0.06
N HIS A 81 -2.12 -15.95 -1.02
CA HIS A 81 -2.78 -16.59 -2.16
C HIS A 81 -1.80 -17.42 -2.99
N VAL A 82 -0.58 -16.92 -3.20
CA VAL A 82 0.51 -17.67 -3.87
C VAL A 82 0.84 -18.95 -3.08
N VAL A 83 1.04 -18.85 -1.77
CA VAL A 83 1.34 -20.00 -0.91
C VAL A 83 0.20 -21.02 -0.90
N GLU A 84 -1.06 -20.58 -0.82
CA GLU A 84 -2.23 -21.47 -0.85
C GLU A 84 -2.39 -22.18 -2.20
N THR A 85 -2.03 -21.51 -3.29
CA THR A 85 -2.04 -22.10 -4.64
C THR A 85 -0.98 -23.19 -4.75
N LEU A 86 0.24 -22.93 -4.26
CA LEU A 86 1.31 -23.93 -4.18
C LEU A 86 0.93 -25.10 -3.27
N ARG A 87 0.22 -24.86 -2.15
CA ARG A 87 -0.28 -25.91 -1.27
C ARG A 87 -1.23 -26.86 -1.99
N LYS A 88 -2.16 -26.35 -2.79
CA LYS A 88 -3.11 -27.19 -3.54
C LYS A 88 -2.44 -27.98 -4.66
N GLY A 89 -1.44 -27.41 -5.33
CA GLY A 89 -0.76 -28.04 -6.46
C GLY A 89 0.36 -29.02 -6.08
N ALA A 90 1.07 -28.76 -4.98
CA ALA A 90 2.30 -29.48 -4.61
C ALA A 90 2.27 -30.07 -3.18
N ASN A 91 1.11 -30.07 -2.51
CA ASN A 91 0.96 -30.51 -1.12
C ASN A 91 1.96 -29.81 -0.16
N LEU A 92 2.22 -28.52 -0.38
CA LEU A 92 3.15 -27.72 0.42
C LEU A 92 2.64 -27.57 1.86
N GLN A 93 3.37 -28.14 2.82
CA GLN A 93 3.04 -28.06 4.26
C GLN A 93 3.97 -27.14 5.06
N VAL A 94 5.21 -26.97 4.60
CA VAL A 94 6.26 -26.22 5.31
C VAL A 94 6.84 -25.17 4.39
N VAL A 95 6.94 -23.93 4.89
CA VAL A 95 7.55 -22.80 4.19
C VAL A 95 8.67 -22.24 5.05
N ALA A 96 9.88 -22.19 4.51
CA ALA A 96 11.00 -21.51 5.14
C ALA A 96 11.09 -20.06 4.63
N VAL A 97 11.22 -19.10 5.53
CA VAL A 97 11.45 -17.69 5.20
C VAL A 97 12.89 -17.33 5.52
N THR A 98 13.63 -16.88 4.53
CA THR A 98 15.05 -16.50 4.65
C THR A 98 15.34 -15.25 3.82
N SER A 99 16.46 -14.60 4.10
CA SER A 99 16.91 -13.40 3.38
C SER A 99 18.44 -13.37 3.26
N PRO A 100 19.00 -12.66 2.27
CA PRO A 100 20.46 -12.53 2.12
C PRO A 100 21.15 -11.79 3.27
N GLY A 101 20.45 -10.85 3.92
CA GLY A 101 21.01 -9.94 4.91
C GLY A 101 20.26 -9.88 6.25
N ILE A 102 20.92 -9.25 7.22
CA ILE A 102 20.34 -8.86 8.51
C ILE A 102 19.52 -7.59 8.29
N GLY A 103 18.29 -7.56 8.80
CA GLY A 103 17.43 -6.38 8.69
C GLY A 103 16.51 -6.38 7.47
N ASP A 104 16.59 -7.36 6.57
CA ASP A 104 15.73 -7.50 5.38
C ASP A 104 14.24 -7.76 5.70
N GLY A 105 13.86 -7.78 6.98
CA GLY A 105 12.47 -8.00 7.39
C GLY A 105 12.01 -9.44 7.36
N LYS A 106 12.91 -10.44 7.29
CA LYS A 106 12.54 -11.87 7.28
C LYS A 106 11.57 -12.26 8.41
N THR A 107 11.80 -11.78 9.63
CA THR A 107 10.94 -12.05 10.80
C THR A 107 9.59 -11.36 10.65
N THR A 108 9.57 -10.09 10.27
CA THR A 108 8.34 -9.32 10.02
C THR A 108 7.49 -9.98 8.94
N THR A 109 8.10 -10.40 7.84
CA THR A 109 7.44 -11.09 6.75
C THR A 109 6.88 -12.43 7.19
N ALA A 110 7.65 -13.21 7.96
CA ALA A 110 7.20 -14.51 8.48
C ALA A 110 5.97 -14.37 9.38
N ILE A 111 5.96 -13.39 10.30
CA ILE A 111 4.83 -13.15 11.21
C ILE A 111 3.60 -12.68 10.44
N ASN A 112 3.75 -11.72 9.53
CA ASN A 112 2.61 -11.22 8.76
C ASN A 112 2.05 -12.27 7.80
N LEU A 113 2.91 -13.06 7.14
CA LEU A 113 2.46 -14.18 6.31
C LEU A 113 1.72 -15.22 7.15
N ALA A 114 2.23 -15.57 8.33
CA ALA A 114 1.55 -16.49 9.24
C ALA A 114 0.18 -15.93 9.68
N GLY A 115 0.12 -14.64 10.04
CA GLY A 115 -1.12 -13.94 10.37
C GLY A 115 -2.13 -13.97 9.22
N ALA A 116 -1.70 -13.64 8.01
CA ALA A 116 -2.54 -13.71 6.82
C ALA A 116 -3.06 -15.13 6.57
N LEU A 117 -2.19 -16.15 6.62
CA LEU A 117 -2.57 -17.56 6.46
C LEU A 117 -3.60 -17.99 7.51
N ALA A 118 -3.45 -17.53 8.74
CA ALA A 118 -4.33 -17.85 9.86
C ALA A 118 -5.74 -17.23 9.74
N GLN A 119 -5.92 -16.18 8.91
CA GLN A 119 -7.25 -15.61 8.66
C GLN A 119 -8.19 -16.57 7.90
N SER A 120 -7.65 -17.63 7.29
CA SER A 120 -8.49 -18.67 6.69
C SER A 120 -9.10 -19.56 7.77
N ALA A 121 -10.44 -19.67 7.80
CA ALA A 121 -11.16 -20.44 8.83
C ALA A 121 -10.76 -21.92 8.95
N SER A 122 -10.16 -22.49 7.90
CA SER A 122 -9.71 -23.90 7.86
C SER A 122 -8.21 -24.06 8.09
N ALA A 123 -7.44 -22.98 8.15
CA ALA A 123 -5.99 -23.04 8.28
C ALA A 123 -5.57 -23.25 9.74
N ARG A 124 -4.60 -24.15 9.93
CA ARG A 124 -3.85 -24.28 11.17
C ARG A 124 -2.42 -23.89 10.86
N VAL A 125 -1.94 -22.82 11.48
CA VAL A 125 -0.63 -22.23 11.18
C VAL A 125 0.23 -22.32 12.43
N LEU A 126 1.43 -22.85 12.26
CA LEU A 126 2.49 -22.84 13.28
C LEU A 126 3.65 -22.03 12.74
N LEU A 127 3.99 -20.94 13.42
CA LEU A 127 5.21 -20.18 13.18
C LEU A 127 6.28 -20.67 14.15
N VAL A 128 7.46 -20.98 13.64
CA VAL A 128 8.60 -21.40 14.44
C VAL A 128 9.78 -20.51 14.13
N ASP A 129 10.38 -19.89 15.15
CA ASP A 129 11.66 -19.20 15.00
C ASP A 129 12.78 -20.24 14.96
N MET A 130 13.51 -20.25 13.84
CA MET A 130 14.65 -21.15 13.59
C MET A 130 15.99 -20.40 13.56
N ASP A 131 16.02 -19.10 13.89
CA ASP A 131 17.27 -18.36 14.06
C ASP A 131 17.83 -18.57 15.48
N LEU A 132 18.50 -19.71 15.68
CA LEU A 132 19.11 -20.05 16.97
C LEU A 132 20.32 -19.18 17.34
N ARG A 133 20.84 -18.39 16.39
CA ARG A 133 22.00 -17.51 16.64
C ARG A 133 21.56 -16.17 17.19
N ARG A 134 20.44 -15.65 16.68
CA ARG A 134 19.87 -14.36 17.06
C ARG A 134 18.34 -14.48 17.04
N PRO A 135 17.75 -15.16 18.03
CA PRO A 135 16.30 -15.26 18.12
C PRO A 135 15.70 -13.86 18.25
N ALA A 136 14.57 -13.65 17.59
CA ALA A 136 13.93 -12.34 17.46
C ALA A 136 12.85 -12.10 18.53
#